data_AF-A0A368FD13-F1
#
_entry.id   AF-A0A368FD13-F1
#
_cell.length_a   1.000
_cell.length_b   1.000
_cell.length_c   1.000
_cell.angle_alpha   90.00
_cell.angle_beta   90.00
_cell.angle_gamma   90.00
#
_symmetry.space_group_name_H-M   'P 1'
#
loop_
_entity.id
_entity.type
_entity.pdbx_description
1 polymer ?
#
loop_
_entity_poly.entity_id
_entity_poly.type
_entity_poly.pdbx_seq_one_letter_code
_entity_poly.pdbx_strand_id
1 'polypeptide(L)'
;MDKSKMSETTKVDLCRKYFIIGLFCLPLVWLTNFIWFFGEAFCRPSSSCNHTIRKYVVLSGFGVISWFIVIFSWEFVFQTYRRQGLVWADYLTFIFPVGRV
;
A
#
# COMPACT_ATOMS: atom_id res chain seq x y z
N MET A 1 0.99 -18.76 9.78
CA MET A 1 0.77 -19.78 8.73
C MET A 1 2.13 -20.13 8.12
N ASP A 2 2.52 -21.40 8.16
CA ASP A 2 3.77 -21.88 7.55
C ASP A 2 3.71 -21.75 6.02
N LYS A 3 4.49 -20.81 5.46
CA LYS A 3 4.55 -20.55 4.01
C LYS A 3 5.09 -21.76 3.22
N SER A 4 5.79 -22.67 3.90
CA SER A 4 6.41 -23.87 3.34
C SER A 4 5.40 -24.96 2.96
N LYS A 5 4.20 -24.98 3.57
CA LYS A 5 3.18 -26.01 3.35
C LYS A 5 2.11 -25.65 2.30
N MET A 6 2.15 -24.44 1.72
CA MET A 6 1.17 -24.00 0.73
C MET A 6 1.59 -24.38 -0.70
N SER A 7 0.64 -24.87 -1.50
CA SER A 7 0.83 -25.10 -2.94
C SER A 7 1.10 -23.78 -3.68
N GLU A 8 1.90 -23.85 -4.74
CA GLU A 8 2.29 -22.67 -5.53
C GLU A 8 1.07 -21.94 -6.11
N THR A 9 0.02 -22.67 -6.50
CA THR A 9 -1.24 -22.10 -6.99
C THR A 9 -1.98 -21.29 -5.94
N THR A 10 -2.04 -21.78 -4.69
CA THR A 10 -2.68 -21.06 -3.58
C THR A 10 -1.97 -19.74 -3.28
N LYS A 11 -0.64 -19.70 -3.42
CA LYS A 11 0.16 -18.48 -3.23
C LYS A 11 -0.18 -17.41 -4.27
N VAL A 12 -0.37 -17.81 -5.53
CA VAL A 12 -0.79 -16.90 -6.61
C VAL A 12 -2.19 -16.33 -6.34
N ASP A 13 -3.14 -17.19 -5.93
CA ASP A 13 -4.51 -16.74 -5.62
C ASP A 13 -4.56 -15.78 -4.43
N LEU A 14 -3.74 -16.03 -3.39
CA LEU A 14 -3.56 -15.07 -2.30
C LEU A 14 -3.02 -13.74 -2.84
N CYS A 15 -1.91 -13.75 -3.57
CA CYS A 15 -1.31 -12.51 -4.07
C CYS A 15 -2.29 -11.71 -4.93
N ARG A 16 -3.08 -12.38 -5.79
CA ARG A 16 -4.15 -11.74 -6.57
C ARG A 16 -5.24 -11.14 -5.70
N LYS A 17 -5.72 -11.86 -4.68
CA LYS A 17 -6.75 -11.34 -3.74
C LYS A 17 -6.25 -10.12 -2.99
N TYR A 18 -5.02 -10.17 -2.46
CA TYR A 18 -4.41 -9.04 -1.77
C TYR A 18 -4.20 -7.84 -2.70
N PHE A 19 -3.85 -8.09 -3.96
CA PHE A 19 -3.77 -7.03 -4.97
C PHE A 19 -5.13 -6.35 -5.21
N ILE A 20 -6.20 -7.13 -5.40
CA ILE A 20 -7.56 -6.61 -5.61
C ILE A 20 -8.05 -5.85 -4.38
N ILE A 21 -7.84 -6.38 -3.18
CA ILE A 21 -8.24 -5.71 -1.93
C ILE A 21 -7.49 -4.39 -1.76
N GLY A 22 -6.20 -4.34 -2.11
CA GLY A 22 -5.44 -3.08 -2.05
C GLY A 22 -5.96 -1.99 -3.01
N LEU A 23 -6.70 -2.38 -4.07
CA LEU A 23 -7.33 -1.44 -4.98
C LEU A 23 -8.51 -0.68 -4.34
N PHE A 24 -9.06 -1.17 -3.22
CA PHE A 24 -10.07 -0.46 -2.41
C PHE A 24 -9.48 0.66 -1.54
N CYS A 25 -8.42 1.33 -2.00
CA CYS A 25 -7.72 2.41 -1.28
C CYS A 25 -7.00 1.97 0.00
N LEU A 26 -6.49 0.73 0.05
CA LEU A 26 -5.71 0.21 1.20
C LEU A 26 -4.23 0.04 0.81
N PRO A 27 -3.41 1.11 0.85
CA PRO A 27 -1.99 1.02 0.50
C PRO A 27 -1.20 0.08 1.44
N LEU A 28 -1.61 -0.05 2.69
CA LEU A 28 -1.00 -0.98 3.66
C LEU A 28 -1.15 -2.44 3.21
N VAL A 29 -2.25 -2.78 2.53
CA VAL A 29 -2.47 -4.15 2.00
C VAL A 29 -1.51 -4.44 0.84
N TRP A 30 -1.28 -3.48 -0.06
CA TRP A 30 -0.25 -3.64 -1.10
C TRP A 30 1.16 -3.72 -0.51
N LEU A 31 1.47 -2.97 0.55
CA LEU A 31 2.77 -3.04 1.22
C LEU A 31 3.02 -4.40 1.88
N THR A 32 2.03 -4.92 2.60
CA THR A 32 2.12 -6.26 3.21
C THR A 32 2.22 -7.36 2.14
N ASN A 33 1.48 -7.26 1.04
CA ASN A 33 1.61 -8.15 -0.12
C ASN A 33 3.03 -8.09 -0.69
N PHE A 34 3.58 -6.89 -0.86
CA PHE A 34 4.95 -6.70 -1.35
C PHE A 34 5.97 -7.37 -0.43
N ILE A 35 6.01 -7.02 0.86
CA ILE A 35 7.00 -7.53 1.81
C ILE A 35 6.89 -9.05 1.99
N TRP A 36 5.67 -9.58 2.05
CA TRP A 36 5.45 -11.02 2.26
C TRP A 36 5.96 -11.84 1.06
N PHE A 37 5.57 -11.45 -0.16
CA PHE A 37 5.91 -12.20 -1.36
C PHE A 37 7.26 -11.81 -1.98
N PHE A 38 7.93 -10.74 -1.52
CA PHE A 38 9.26 -10.34 -2.01
C PHE A 38 10.30 -11.46 -1.85
N GLY A 39 10.37 -12.07 -0.67
CA GLY A 39 11.29 -13.20 -0.44
C GLY A 39 10.98 -14.41 -1.33
N GLU A 40 9.70 -14.64 -1.64
CA GLU A 40 9.28 -15.79 -2.47
C GLU A 40 9.53 -15.51 -3.97
N ALA A 41 9.41 -14.25 -4.40
CA ALA A 41 9.61 -13.83 -5.79
C ALA A 41 11.09 -13.67 -6.18
N PHE A 42 11.98 -13.34 -5.23
CA PHE A 42 13.39 -13.06 -5.51
C PHE A 42 14.39 -14.07 -4.92
N CYS A 43 14.08 -14.74 -3.79
CA CYS A 43 15.04 -15.69 -3.18
C CYS A 43 14.86 -17.15 -3.64
N ARG A 44 13.72 -17.53 -4.24
CA ARG A 44 13.52 -18.90 -4.77
C ARG A 44 13.89 -19.01 -6.25
N PRO A 45 14.52 -20.12 -6.69
CA PRO A 45 14.81 -20.37 -8.09
C PRO A 45 13.53 -20.44 -8.94
N SER A 46 13.65 -20.07 -10.21
CA SER A 46 12.56 -19.74 -11.12
C SER A 46 11.67 -20.93 -11.50
N SER A 47 10.56 -21.11 -10.80
CA SER A 47 9.39 -21.86 -11.29
C SER A 47 8.52 -20.96 -12.18
N SER A 48 7.81 -21.52 -13.16
CA SER A 48 6.88 -20.79 -14.04
C SER A 48 5.81 -19.97 -13.26
N CYS A 49 5.41 -20.45 -12.08
CA CYS A 49 4.49 -19.78 -11.16
C CYS A 49 5.08 -18.47 -10.58
N ASN A 50 6.39 -18.43 -10.34
CA ASN A 50 7.08 -17.28 -9.73
C ASN A 50 7.05 -16.02 -10.61
N HIS A 51 7.00 -16.18 -11.94
CA HIS A 51 6.97 -15.03 -12.84
C HIS A 51 5.66 -14.23 -12.73
N THR A 52 4.54 -14.93 -12.53
CA THR A 52 3.24 -14.30 -12.30
C THR A 52 3.20 -13.58 -10.95
N ILE A 53 3.70 -14.21 -9.88
CA ILE A 53 3.80 -13.59 -8.55
C ILE A 53 4.66 -12.32 -8.62
N ARG A 54 5.81 -12.39 -9.28
CA ARG A 54 6.73 -11.25 -9.41
C ARG A 54 6.07 -10.06 -10.10
N LYS A 55 5.26 -10.27 -11.15
CA LYS A 55 4.49 -9.19 -11.79
C LYS A 55 3.51 -8.52 -10.82
N TYR A 56 2.72 -9.30 -10.08
CA TYR A 56 1.77 -8.75 -9.11
C TYR A 56 2.46 -8.03 -7.94
N VAL A 57 3.59 -8.55 -7.46
CA VAL A 57 4.39 -7.91 -6.40
C VAL A 57 4.94 -6.57 -6.88
N VAL A 58 5.54 -6.52 -8.08
CA VAL A 58 6.06 -5.27 -8.65
C VAL A 58 4.93 -4.26 -8.86
N LEU A 59 3.77 -4.70 -9.37
CA LEU A 59 2.61 -3.83 -9.56
C LEU A 59 2.03 -3.31 -8.23
N SER A 60 1.96 -4.15 -7.19
CA SER A 60 1.64 -3.72 -5.82
C SER A 60 2.64 -2.68 -5.32
N GLY A 61 3.94 -2.86 -5.57
CA GLY A 61 4.98 -1.90 -5.19
C GLY A 61 4.77 -0.52 -5.83
N PHE A 62 4.49 -0.48 -7.13
CA PHE A 62 4.12 0.77 -7.81
C PHE A 62 2.85 1.39 -7.24
N GLY A 63 1.84 0.58 -6.94
CA GLY A 63 0.61 1.04 -6.30
C GLY A 63 0.86 1.71 -4.95
N VAL A 64 1.74 1.13 -4.11
CA VAL A 64 2.13 1.73 -2.82
C VAL A 64 2.80 3.07 -3.03
N ILE A 65 3.78 3.16 -3.94
CA ILE A 65 4.48 4.42 -4.22
C ILE A 65 3.50 5.50 -4.70
N SER A 66 2.58 5.14 -5.61
CA SER A 66 1.54 6.06 -6.09
C SER A 66 0.68 6.57 -4.94
N TRP A 67 0.23 5.69 -4.03
CA TRP A 67 -0.55 6.10 -2.87
C TRP A 67 0.23 6.97 -1.89
N PHE A 68 1.51 6.67 -1.69
CA PHE A 68 2.40 7.49 -0.87
C PHE A 68 2.46 8.92 -1.43
N ILE A 69 2.66 9.08 -2.74
CA ILE A 69 2.68 10.40 -3.39
C ILE A 69 1.34 11.12 -3.16
N VAL A 70 0.21 10.44 -3.39
CA VAL A 70 -1.13 11.04 -3.20
C VAL A 70 -1.35 11.51 -1.75
N ILE A 71 -1.02 10.68 -0.76
CA ILE A 71 -1.18 11.03 0.66
C ILE A 71 -0.24 12.18 1.04
N PHE A 72 1.03 12.12 0.64
CA PHE A 72 1.99 13.19 0.94
C PHE A 72 1.60 14.52 0.30
N SER A 73 1.15 14.50 -0.96
CA SER A 73 0.65 15.69 -1.64
C SER A 73 -0.59 16.23 -0.94
N TRP A 74 -1.53 15.38 -0.54
CA TRP A 74 -2.73 15.78 0.20
C TRP A 74 -2.39 16.42 1.55
N GLU A 75 -1.50 15.80 2.33
CA GLU A 75 -1.03 16.34 3.60
C GLU A 75 -0.35 17.70 3.41
N PHE A 76 0.52 17.84 2.41
CA PHE A 76 1.19 19.11 2.13
C PHE A 76 0.19 20.22 1.80
N VAL A 77 -0.81 19.90 0.96
CA VAL A 77 -1.89 20.82 0.59
C VAL A 77 -2.72 21.20 1.82
N PHE A 78 -3.15 20.20 2.60
CA PHE A 78 -3.96 20.40 3.80
C PHE A 78 -3.24 21.25 4.85
N GLN A 79 -1.97 20.96 5.14
CA GLN A 79 -1.17 21.72 6.10
C GLN A 79 -0.93 23.16 5.63
N THR A 80 -0.74 23.38 4.32
CA THR A 80 -0.57 24.72 3.74
C THR A 80 -1.82 25.58 3.92
N TYR A 81 -2.98 25.05 3.53
CA TYR A 81 -4.25 25.78 3.64
C TYR A 81 -4.72 25.94 5.09
N ARG A 82 -4.43 24.95 5.94
CA ARG A 82 -4.68 25.05 7.38
C ARG A 82 -3.83 26.14 8.03
N ARG A 83 -2.57 26.34 7.59
CA ARG A 83 -1.74 27.46 8.05
C ARG A 83 -2.31 28.83 7.66
N GLN A 84 -3.01 28.90 6.52
CA GLN A 84 -3.67 30.12 6.06
C GLN A 84 -4.97 30.45 6.82
N GLY A 85 -5.45 29.56 7.70
CA GLY A 85 -6.65 29.80 8.52
C GLY A 85 -7.95 29.78 7.72
N LEU A 86 -8.02 28.99 6.65
CA LEU A 86 -9.23 28.85 5.85
C LEU A 86 -10.29 28.03 6.58
N VAL A 87 -11.53 28.55 6.56
CA VAL A 87 -12.67 27.97 7.30
C VAL A 87 -12.96 26.52 6.92
N TRP A 88 -12.78 26.14 5.64
CA TRP A 88 -13.00 24.75 5.20
C TRP A 88 -11.96 23.78 5.77
N ALA A 89 -10.72 24.24 6.00
CA ALA A 89 -9.67 23.41 6.56
C ALA A 89 -9.91 23.11 8.05
N ASP A 90 -10.59 24.03 8.76
CA ASP A 90 -11.02 23.81 10.14
C ASP A 90 -12.16 22.80 10.23
N TYR A 91 -13.12 22.80 9.28
CA TYR A 91 -14.16 21.76 9.22
C TYR A 91 -13.61 20.35 8.94
N LEU A 92 -12.54 20.25 8.14
CA LEU A 92 -11.86 18.99 7.84
C LEU A 92 -10.85 18.57 8.93
N THR A 93 -10.53 19.47 9.86
CA THR A 93 -9.61 19.19 10.95
C THR A 93 -10.27 18.30 11.99
N PHE A 94 -9.73 17.10 12.17
CA PHE A 94 -10.17 16.20 13.26
C PHE A 94 -9.48 16.50 14.59
N ILE A 95 -8.17 16.79 14.57
CA ILE A 95 -7.37 17.09 15.77
C ILE A 95 -6.90 18.54 15.71
N PHE A 96 -7.43 19.36 16.61
CA PHE A 96 -6.97 20.73 16.81
C PHE A 96 -5.72 20.73 17.72
N PRO A 97 -4.62 21.38 17.31
CA PRO A 97 -3.48 21.56 18.20
C PRO A 97 -3.89 22.48 19.34
N VAL A 98 -3.89 21.94 20.56
CA VAL A 98 -4.17 22.71 21.78
C VAL A 98 -2.98 23.64 22.01
N GLY A 99 -3.16 24.95 21.81
CA GLY A 99 -2.11 25.96 22.06
C GLY A 99 -1.79 26.93 20.92
N ARG A 100 -2.51 26.90 19.78
CA ARG A 100 -2.51 28.06 18.88
C ARG A 100 -3.58 29.06 19.34
N VAL A 101 -3.14 30.22 19.82
CA VAL A 101 -3.90 31.48 19.76
C VAL A 101 -3.91 32.02 18.33
#